data_AF-A0A6N6MT38-F1
#
_entry.id   AF-A0A6N6MT38-F1
#
_cell.length_a   1.000
_cell.length_b   1.000
_cell.length_c   1.000
_cell.angle_alpha   90.00
_cell.angle_beta   90.00
_cell.angle_gamma   90.00
#
_symmetry.space_group_name_H-M   'P 1'
#
loop_
_entity.id
_entity.type
_entity.pdbx_description
1 polymer ?
#
loop_
_entity_poly.entity_id
_entity_poly.type
_entity_poly.pdbx_seq_one_letter_code
_entity_poly.pdbx_strand_id
1 'polypeptide(L)'
;MTQPQDSQTNDSRTNDSRTENSAADEPAAALARTNAVLAEWAARSAADSASLIARLERMGYAVEGKSEEEIAEVLKHPPTRSPAA
;
A
#
# COMPACT_ATOMS: atom_id res chain seq x y z
N MET A 1 43.90 44.98 32.30
CA MET A 1 43.37 45.22 30.94
C MET A 1 43.54 43.92 30.16
N THR A 2 42.71 42.93 30.49
CA THR A 2 41.51 42.48 29.75
C THR A 2 41.88 41.38 28.77
N GLN A 3 41.82 40.14 29.25
CA GLN A 3 41.57 38.99 28.40
C GLN A 3 40.13 39.09 27.87
N PRO A 4 39.94 38.72 26.60
CA PRO A 4 38.77 37.94 26.21
C PRO A 4 39.30 36.64 25.58
N GLN A 5 38.70 35.48 25.75
CA GLN A 5 37.31 35.26 25.42
C GLN A 5 36.70 34.19 26.33
N ASP A 6 35.61 34.58 26.98
CA ASP A 6 34.52 33.67 27.28
C ASP A 6 33.85 33.28 25.95
N SER A 7 33.68 31.99 25.73
CA SER A 7 32.68 31.48 24.81
C SER A 7 32.01 30.28 25.46
N GLN A 8 31.08 30.60 26.38
CA GLN A 8 29.82 29.87 26.50
C GLN A 8 29.28 29.63 25.08
N THR A 9 28.73 28.48 24.72
CA THR A 9 27.61 27.86 25.40
C THR A 9 27.54 26.38 25.00
N ASN A 10 27.36 25.57 26.02
CA ASN A 10 26.92 24.20 25.97
C ASN A 10 25.64 23.98 25.14
N ASP A 11 25.53 22.74 24.67
CA ASP A 11 24.32 21.92 24.59
C ASP A 11 23.26 22.21 23.52
N SER A 12 23.02 21.14 22.75
CA SER A 12 21.70 20.69 22.32
C SER A 12 20.93 21.58 21.36
N ARG A 13 21.02 21.22 20.08
CA ARG A 13 19.83 20.75 19.35
C ARG A 13 20.24 19.92 18.16
N THR A 14 20.00 18.62 18.30
CA THR A 14 19.57 17.74 17.23
C THR A 14 18.57 18.50 16.36
N ASN A 15 19.03 19.05 15.24
CA ASN A 15 18.19 19.16 14.05
C ASN A 15 18.44 17.81 13.35
N ASP A 16 17.84 16.70 13.78
CA ASP A 16 16.43 16.39 13.49
C ASP A 16 15.98 17.11 12.20
N SER A 17 16.72 16.84 11.12
CA SER A 17 16.19 16.89 9.76
C SER A 17 15.18 15.77 9.59
N ARG A 18 14.16 15.76 10.45
CA ARG A 18 12.81 15.34 10.11
C ARG A 18 12.35 16.25 9.00
N THR A 19 12.84 15.96 7.81
CA THR A 19 12.05 16.15 6.61
C THR A 19 10.98 15.05 6.64
N GLU A 20 10.04 15.23 7.56
CA GLU A 20 8.66 14.91 7.29
C GLU A 20 8.27 15.76 6.08
N ASN A 21 8.50 15.25 4.88
CA ASN A 21 7.70 15.66 3.73
C ASN A 21 7.66 14.59 2.65
N SER A 22 6.57 13.84 2.72
CA SER A 22 5.71 13.47 1.61
C SER A 22 6.31 12.64 0.48
N ALA A 23 5.99 11.36 0.52
CA ALA A 23 5.20 10.73 -0.54
C ALA A 23 5.70 10.87 -1.99
N ALA A 24 7.01 10.97 -2.18
CA ALA A 24 7.68 10.58 -3.42
C ALA A 24 8.13 9.11 -3.35
N ASP A 25 7.37 8.27 -2.63
CA ASP A 25 7.31 6.87 -3.01
C ASP A 25 6.83 6.88 -4.46
N GLU A 26 7.71 6.48 -5.37
CA GLU A 26 7.46 6.36 -6.81
C GLU A 26 5.99 6.04 -7.09
N PRO A 27 5.32 6.69 -8.05
CA PRO A 27 3.88 6.51 -8.29
C PRO A 27 3.47 5.04 -8.40
N ALA A 28 4.36 4.16 -8.87
CA ALA A 28 4.19 2.71 -8.86
C ALA A 28 4.04 2.09 -7.45
N ALA A 29 4.84 2.52 -6.47
CA ALA A 29 4.76 2.06 -5.09
C ALA A 29 3.49 2.56 -4.37
N ALA A 30 3.04 3.78 -4.68
CA ALA A 30 1.75 4.28 -4.21
C ALA A 30 0.60 3.44 -4.79
N LEU A 31 0.61 3.19 -6.11
CA LEU A 31 -0.39 2.36 -6.80
C LEU A 31 -0.40 0.92 -6.26
N ALA A 32 0.76 0.31 -6.03
CA ALA A 32 0.86 -1.04 -5.48
C ALA A 32 0.23 -1.14 -4.08
N ARG A 33 0.45 -0.14 -3.22
CA ARG A 33 -0.17 -0.08 -1.89
C ARG A 33 -1.68 0.11 -1.98
N THR A 34 -2.15 1.02 -2.84
CA THR A 34 -3.59 1.19 -3.06
C THR A 34 -4.23 -0.07 -3.60
N ASN A 35 -3.59 -0.76 -4.55
CA ASN A 35 -4.11 -2.01 -5.10
C ASN A 35 -4.21 -3.10 -4.03
N ALA A 36 -3.22 -3.21 -3.13
CA ALA A 36 -3.27 -4.16 -2.04
C ALA A 36 -4.47 -3.92 -1.11
N VAL A 37 -4.71 -2.67 -0.72
CA VAL A 37 -5.88 -2.30 0.12
C VAL A 37 -7.20 -2.61 -0.59
N LEU A 38 -7.29 -2.30 -1.89
CA LEU A 38 -8.48 -2.60 -2.69
C LEU A 38 -8.71 -4.10 -2.87
N ALA A 39 -7.64 -4.87 -3.05
CA ALA A 39 -7.71 -6.31 -3.18
C ALA A 39 -8.21 -6.99 -1.89
N GLU A 40 -7.72 -6.56 -0.73
CA GLU A 40 -8.18 -7.03 0.58
C GLU A 40 -9.66 -6.67 0.81
N TRP A 41 -10.06 -5.43 0.51
CA TRP A 41 -11.45 -5.01 0.62
C TRP A 41 -12.37 -5.82 -0.32
N ALA A 42 -11.93 -6.06 -1.56
CA ALA A 42 -12.69 -6.81 -2.54
C ALA A 42 -12.81 -8.29 -2.13
N ALA A 43 -11.78 -8.88 -1.53
CA ALA A 43 -11.81 -10.23 -1.03
C ALA A 43 -12.83 -10.42 0.11
N ARG A 44 -12.83 -9.51 1.09
CA ARG A 44 -13.86 -9.48 2.16
C ARG A 44 -15.26 -9.37 1.58
N SER A 45 -15.42 -8.45 0.63
CA SER A 45 -16.71 -8.24 -0.04
C SER A 45 -17.14 -9.46 -0.88
N ALA A 46 -16.20 -10.24 -1.40
CA ALA A 46 -16.47 -11.42 -2.21
C ALA A 46 -16.86 -12.63 -1.36
N ALA A 47 -16.28 -12.76 -0.15
CA ALA A 47 -16.68 -13.79 0.82
C ALA A 47 -18.18 -13.72 1.15
N ASP A 48 -18.73 -12.51 1.23
CA ASP A 48 -20.16 -12.27 1.50
C ASP A 48 -21.03 -12.19 0.23
N SER A 49 -20.44 -12.26 -0.98
CA SER A 49 -21.15 -12.04 -2.23
C SER A 49 -20.71 -12.96 -3.37
N ALA A 50 -21.45 -14.05 -3.56
CA ALA A 50 -21.29 -14.96 -4.69
C ALA A 50 -21.42 -14.24 -6.06
N SER A 51 -22.21 -13.17 -6.13
CA SER A 51 -22.33 -12.35 -7.35
C SER A 51 -21.05 -11.62 -7.71
N LEU A 52 -20.25 -11.22 -6.70
CA LEU A 52 -18.96 -10.58 -6.90
C LEU A 52 -17.92 -11.61 -7.36
N ILE A 53 -17.88 -12.79 -6.75
CA ILE A 53 -17.05 -13.93 -7.20
C ILE A 53 -17.30 -14.21 -8.70
N ALA A 54 -18.57 -14.35 -9.10
CA ALA A 54 -18.92 -14.65 -10.49
C ALA A 54 -18.49 -13.54 -11.47
N ARG A 55 -18.52 -12.27 -11.03
CA ARG A 55 -18.05 -11.15 -11.85
C ARG A 55 -16.52 -11.13 -11.98
N LEU A 56 -15.80 -11.42 -10.90
CA LEU A 56 -14.33 -11.54 -10.91
C LEU A 56 -13.89 -12.67 -11.85
N GLU A 57 -14.53 -13.84 -11.78
CA GLU A 57 -14.29 -14.95 -12.70
C GLU A 57 -14.54 -14.57 -14.16
N ARG A 58 -15.63 -13.84 -14.46
CA ARG A 58 -15.91 -13.36 -15.81
C ARG A 58 -14.83 -12.41 -16.34
N MET A 59 -14.25 -11.59 -15.47
CA MET A 59 -13.13 -10.72 -15.81
C MET A 59 -11.79 -11.48 -15.99
N GLY A 60 -11.76 -12.79 -15.68
CA GLY A 60 -10.59 -13.64 -15.84
C GLY A 60 -9.79 -13.86 -14.55
N TYR A 61 -10.33 -13.48 -13.39
CA TYR A 61 -9.72 -13.75 -12.09
C TYR A 61 -10.19 -15.08 -11.53
N ALA A 62 -9.25 -16.02 -11.36
CA ALA A 62 -9.52 -17.32 -10.75
C ALA A 62 -9.67 -17.17 -9.22
N VAL A 63 -10.88 -16.93 -8.73
CA VAL A 63 -11.23 -16.66 -7.32
C VAL A 63 -12.26 -17.64 -6.75
N GLU A 64 -12.88 -18.47 -7.58
CA GLU A 64 -13.87 -19.47 -7.15
C GLU A 64 -13.23 -20.51 -6.20
N GLY A 65 -13.89 -20.76 -5.06
CA GLY A 65 -13.45 -21.74 -4.06
C GLY A 65 -12.23 -21.34 -3.23
N LYS A 66 -11.73 -20.11 -3.40
CA LYS A 66 -10.58 -19.58 -2.65
C LYS A 66 -11.00 -18.91 -1.34
N SER A 67 -10.08 -18.91 -0.37
CA SER A 67 -10.20 -18.12 0.85
C SER A 67 -10.07 -16.61 0.58
N GLU A 68 -10.48 -15.78 1.54
CA GLU A 68 -10.35 -14.31 1.45
C GLU A 68 -8.92 -13.90 1.12
N GLU A 69 -7.93 -14.42 1.83
CA GLU A 69 -6.52 -14.08 1.64
C GLU A 69 -6.05 -14.45 0.23
N GLU A 70 -6.43 -15.63 -0.26
CA GLU A 70 -6.07 -16.09 -1.61
C GLU A 70 -6.74 -15.23 -2.70
N ILE A 71 -7.98 -14.77 -2.47
CA ILE A 71 -8.67 -13.86 -3.39
C ILE A 71 -7.93 -12.52 -3.42
N ALA A 72 -7.54 -11.98 -2.27
CA ALA A 72 -6.78 -10.73 -2.20
C ALA A 72 -5.45 -10.83 -2.95
N GLU A 73 -4.71 -11.93 -2.79
CA GLU A 73 -3.46 -12.15 -3.54
C GLU A 73 -3.70 -12.21 -5.06
N VAL A 74 -4.76 -12.87 -5.51
CA VAL A 74 -5.10 -12.92 -6.95
C VAL A 74 -5.38 -11.53 -7.51
N LEU A 75 -6.11 -10.69 -6.76
CA LEU A 75 -6.51 -9.35 -7.21
C LEU A 75 -5.35 -8.33 -7.19
N LYS A 76 -4.24 -8.63 -6.50
CA LYS A 76 -3.01 -7.83 -6.58
C LYS A 76 -2.35 -7.87 -7.95
N HIS A 77 -2.69 -8.87 -8.75
CA HIS A 77 -2.10 -9.12 -10.06
C HIS A 77 -3.14 -8.91 -11.18
N PRO A 78 -2.70 -8.69 -12.43
CA PRO A 78 -3.62 -8.70 -13.57
C PRO A 78 -4.28 -10.08 -13.76
N PRO A 79 -5.46 -10.14 -14.41
CA PRO A 79 -6.17 -11.39 -14.66
C PRO A 79 -5.32 -12.30 -15.56
N THR A 80 -5.26 -13.59 -15.20
CA THR A 80 -4.44 -14.58 -15.89
C THR A 80 -5.21 -15.35 -16.96
N ARG A 81 -6.56 -15.30 -16.91
CA ARG A 81 -7.44 -15.93 -17.89
C ARG A 81 -7.97 -14.87 -18.86
N SER A 82 -8.24 -15.29 -20.10
CA SER A 82 -9.02 -14.44 -21.02
C SER A 82 -10.41 -14.20 -20.41
N PRO A 83 -10.91 -12.96 -20.43
CA PRO A 83 -12.24 -12.67 -19.91
C PRO A 83 -13.26 -13.50 -20.69
N ALA A 84 -14.18 -14.14 -19.97
CA ALA A 84 -15.24 -14.90 -20.60
C ALA A 84 -16.22 -13.92 -21.29
N ALA A 85 -16.50 -14.17 -22.56
CA ALA A 85 -17.43 -13.38 -23.38
C ALA A 85 -18.89 -13.48 -22.89
#